data_AF-A0A358DWF2-F1
#
_entry.id   AF-A0A358DWF2-F1
#
_cell.length_a   1.000
_cell.length_b   1.000
_cell.length_c   1.000
_cell.angle_alpha   90.00
_cell.angle_beta   90.00
_cell.angle_gamma   90.00
#
_symmetry.space_group_name_H-M   'P 1'
#
loop_
_entity.id
_entity.type
_entity.pdbx_description
1 polymer ?
#
loop_
_entity_poly.entity_id
_entity_poly.type
_entity_poly.pdbx_seq_one_letter_code
_entity_poly.pdbx_strand_id
1 'polypeptide(L)'
;MVTSLPSYAIDIEVDTGGRPVLDYLPENVDYNPAIPTPESVLGMQLGEWHVRHDQLVHYLNVLADASDRMTIKEMGRTHENRPLLLLTITAPHNHAEIETLRQRHLSQLASGSEPSENAPLILYMGYSIHGNEPSGSNAALAVAYYLAAAQGEAIDTLLTNNVVLLDPSFNPDGLSRFAQWANMHKGTQLVADSLHREHNEGWPSGRTNHYWFDLNRDWLLLAHPESKARIAQFHRWRPHVLTDFHEMGTNSSYFFQPGVRARKNPLTPDANVTLTEALASFHARALDGQNELYFTEEAYDDFYAGKGSTYPDLHGSVGILFEQARSRGHLQASINGNLAFADTIANQVTTSLSTFAGAVANKPALLQYQSSFVGEAQKLAKQDKLGGYLLAMPDDLGRFSALTELLSQHQVVFHVVTRDVTVDSQTFQANRAIYIPLEQYQYRLVKSLFSTQTSFEDNTFYDVSSWHIALAFNVDYTPVTRRQSSSVKWDANAKLVQANPMLKFDSNAYAYAFSWHDYYAPALLQSLLEAGVKVRSSQNSFTARTQFSGEVEFPPGSIVIPAGP
;
A
#
# COMPACT_ATOMS: atom_id res chain seq x y z
N MET A 1 14.17 66.69 35.36
CA MET A 1 13.60 66.21 34.09
C MET A 1 13.64 64.69 34.14
N VAL A 2 12.47 64.07 34.25
CA VAL A 2 12.34 62.61 34.17
C VAL A 2 12.52 62.26 32.70
N THR A 3 13.66 61.69 32.34
CA THR A 3 13.91 61.14 31.00
C THR A 3 12.99 59.94 30.81
N SER A 4 12.02 60.07 29.91
CA SER A 4 11.20 58.96 29.45
C SER A 4 12.10 57.92 28.80
N LEU A 5 12.14 56.72 29.36
CA LEU A 5 12.68 55.56 28.65
C LEU A 5 11.81 55.33 27.41
N PRO A 6 12.38 55.20 26.20
CA PRO A 6 11.61 54.75 25.06
C PRO A 6 11.06 53.36 25.35
N SER A 7 9.74 53.21 25.22
CA SER A 7 9.10 51.90 25.24
C SER A 7 9.60 51.12 24.02
N TYR A 8 10.39 50.08 24.26
CA TYR A 8 10.72 49.11 23.22
C TYR A 8 9.43 48.39 22.82
N ALA A 9 9.04 48.50 21.55
CA ALA A 9 8.01 47.65 20.98
C ALA A 9 8.50 46.20 21.05
N ILE A 10 7.71 45.32 21.64
CA ILE A 10 7.94 43.87 21.58
C ILE A 10 7.08 43.39 20.42
N ASP A 11 7.65 43.18 19.25
CA ASP A 11 7.01 42.33 18.24
C ASP A 11 7.15 40.89 18.71
N ILE A 12 6.06 40.33 19.26
CA ILE A 12 5.94 38.89 19.49
C ILE A 12 5.15 38.34 18.31
N GLU A 13 5.85 37.80 17.32
CA GLU A 13 5.26 36.85 16.38
C GLU A 13 6.07 35.56 16.42
N VAL A 14 5.61 34.58 17.20
CA VAL A 14 5.73 33.15 16.86
C VAL A 14 4.60 32.38 17.58
N ASP A 15 3.47 32.18 16.90
CA ASP A 15 2.66 30.95 17.05
C ASP A 15 2.28 30.51 15.64
N THR A 16 2.98 29.52 15.10
CA THR A 16 2.76 29.07 13.72
C THR A 16 1.79 27.89 13.69
N GLY A 17 0.67 28.03 14.41
CA GLY A 17 -0.36 27.02 14.61
C GLY A 17 -1.09 26.60 13.31
N GLY A 18 -2.41 26.46 13.40
CA GLY A 18 -3.22 26.12 12.24
C GLY A 18 -3.50 27.31 11.35
N ARG A 19 -4.05 27.05 10.16
CA ARG A 19 -4.65 28.07 9.29
C ARG A 19 -6.09 27.68 8.91
N PRO A 20 -6.97 28.64 8.59
CA PRO A 20 -8.23 28.36 7.91
C PRO A 20 -8.00 27.48 6.68
N VAL A 21 -8.95 26.61 6.33
CA VAL A 21 -8.76 25.69 5.19
C VAL A 21 -8.51 26.42 3.87
N LEU A 22 -9.09 27.61 3.72
CA LEU A 22 -8.97 28.43 2.51
C LEU A 22 -7.55 28.94 2.27
N ASP A 23 -6.74 29.12 3.31
CA ASP A 23 -5.35 29.57 3.20
C ASP A 23 -4.44 28.48 2.61
N TYR A 24 -4.91 27.23 2.53
CA TYR A 24 -4.21 26.13 1.87
C TYR A 24 -4.60 25.96 0.40
N LEU A 25 -5.61 26.69 -0.07
CA LEU A 25 -6.29 26.43 -1.33
C LEU A 25 -6.19 27.62 -2.30
N PRO A 26 -6.44 27.41 -3.60
CA PRO A 26 -6.38 28.50 -4.57
C PRO A 26 -7.34 29.65 -4.22
N GLU A 27 -6.81 30.88 -4.13
CA GLU A 27 -7.58 32.09 -3.81
C GLU A 27 -8.44 32.59 -4.98
N ASN A 28 -8.12 32.17 -6.22
CA ASN A 28 -8.82 32.58 -7.44
C ASN A 28 -10.03 31.70 -7.78
N VAL A 29 -10.57 31.00 -6.79
CA VAL A 29 -11.66 30.03 -6.92
C VAL A 29 -12.73 30.35 -5.88
N ASP A 30 -13.99 30.38 -6.30
CA ASP A 30 -15.11 30.49 -5.36
C ASP A 30 -15.42 29.12 -4.74
N TYR A 31 -15.75 29.12 -3.45
CA TYR A 31 -16.10 27.91 -2.71
C TYR A 31 -17.57 27.97 -2.28
N ASN A 32 -18.31 26.89 -2.51
CA ASN A 32 -19.71 26.77 -2.13
C ASN A 32 -19.85 26.86 -0.59
N PRO A 33 -20.47 27.93 -0.04
CA PRO A 33 -20.56 28.14 1.40
C PRO A 33 -21.49 27.14 2.11
N ALA A 34 -22.28 26.36 1.36
CA ALA A 34 -23.09 25.28 1.93
C ALA A 34 -22.25 24.03 2.29
N ILE A 35 -21.03 23.92 1.76
CA ILE A 35 -20.12 22.83 2.09
C ILE A 35 -19.34 23.22 3.36
N PRO A 36 -19.42 22.43 4.44
CA PRO A 36 -18.78 22.78 5.70
C PRO A 36 -17.25 22.67 5.60
N THR A 37 -16.54 23.65 6.14
CA THR A 37 -15.08 23.63 6.26
C THR A 37 -14.62 22.72 7.41
N PRO A 38 -13.38 22.19 7.39
CA PRO A 38 -12.82 21.43 8.50
C PRO A 38 -12.97 22.15 9.85
N GLU A 39 -12.63 23.43 9.92
CA GLU A 39 -12.69 24.22 11.14
C GLU A 39 -14.11 24.43 11.67
N SER A 40 -15.12 24.48 10.79
CA SER A 40 -16.52 24.60 11.20
C SER A 40 -17.07 23.33 11.87
N VAL A 41 -16.48 22.17 11.56
CA VAL A 41 -16.89 20.87 12.09
C VAL A 41 -16.02 20.43 13.26
N LEU A 42 -14.70 20.62 13.14
CA LEU A 42 -13.73 20.19 14.14
C LEU A 42 -13.53 21.21 15.26
N GLY A 43 -13.93 22.47 15.05
CA GLY A 43 -13.80 23.55 16.04
C GLY A 43 -12.36 24.04 16.21
N MET A 44 -11.46 23.72 15.28
CA MET A 44 -10.05 24.09 15.28
C MET A 44 -9.56 24.30 13.84
N GLN A 45 -8.58 25.18 13.66
CA GLN A 45 -7.97 25.38 12.35
C GLN A 45 -7.15 24.16 11.92
N LEU A 46 -7.00 23.96 10.61
CA LEU A 46 -6.21 22.83 10.12
C LEU A 46 -4.74 23.06 10.44
N GLY A 47 -4.06 22.05 11.00
CA GLY A 47 -2.69 22.19 11.49
C GLY A 47 -2.56 22.78 12.91
N GLU A 48 -3.66 23.26 13.52
CA GLU A 48 -3.64 23.74 14.91
C GLU A 48 -3.39 22.58 15.88
N TRP A 49 -3.99 21.43 15.56
CA TRP A 49 -3.77 20.15 16.21
C TRP A 49 -3.55 19.10 15.14
N HIS A 50 -2.79 18.06 15.48
CA HIS A 50 -2.75 16.85 14.65
C HIS A 50 -4.13 16.19 14.70
N VAL A 51 -4.80 16.13 13.56
CA VAL A 51 -6.12 15.48 13.46
C VAL A 51 -5.98 14.01 13.88
N ARG A 52 -6.79 13.60 14.86
CA ARG A 52 -6.93 12.18 15.20
C ARG A 52 -7.76 11.47 14.14
N HIS A 53 -7.55 10.17 13.99
CA HIS A 53 -8.29 9.38 13.00
C HIS A 53 -9.82 9.46 13.17
N ASP A 54 -10.35 9.51 14.40
CA ASP A 54 -11.80 9.66 14.62
C ASP A 54 -12.35 11.02 14.16
N GLN A 55 -11.57 12.10 14.29
CA GLN A 55 -11.91 13.43 13.78
C GLN A 55 -11.86 13.47 12.26
N LEU A 56 -10.84 12.84 11.66
CA LEU A 56 -10.72 12.67 10.21
C LEU A 56 -11.93 11.93 9.64
N VAL A 57 -12.29 10.79 10.23
CA VAL A 57 -13.47 10.00 9.84
C VAL A 57 -14.74 10.83 9.99
N HIS A 58 -14.90 11.54 11.11
CA HIS A 58 -16.09 12.36 11.36
C HIS A 58 -16.26 13.44 10.29
N TYR A 59 -15.22 14.22 10.02
CA TYR A 59 -15.30 15.31 9.04
C TYR A 59 -15.54 14.80 7.61
N LEU A 60 -14.88 13.71 7.19
CA LEU A 60 -15.07 13.17 5.84
C LEU A 60 -16.48 12.60 5.62
N ASN A 61 -17.14 12.06 6.66
CA ASN A 61 -18.55 11.69 6.56
C ASN A 61 -19.46 12.93 6.42
N VAL A 62 -19.24 13.96 7.24
CA VAL A 62 -19.99 15.23 7.14
C VAL A 62 -19.84 15.84 5.74
N LEU A 63 -18.63 15.81 5.18
CA LEU A 63 -18.35 16.32 3.85
C LEU A 63 -19.04 15.50 2.75
N ALA A 64 -19.01 14.17 2.85
CA ALA A 64 -19.68 13.28 1.91
C ALA A 64 -21.21 13.43 1.95
N ASP A 65 -21.79 13.67 3.12
CA ASP A 65 -23.22 13.92 3.26
C ASP A 65 -23.64 15.29 2.68
N ALA A 66 -22.73 16.28 2.71
CA ALA A 66 -22.99 17.64 2.24
C ALA A 66 -22.77 17.84 0.73
N SER A 67 -22.01 16.96 0.06
CA SER A 67 -21.62 17.13 -1.35
C SER A 67 -22.14 15.99 -2.24
N ASP A 68 -22.86 16.34 -3.31
CA ASP A 68 -23.32 15.42 -4.35
C ASP A 68 -22.17 14.88 -5.24
N ARG A 69 -20.95 15.41 -5.07
CA ARG A 69 -19.73 14.97 -5.76
C ARG A 69 -19.05 13.79 -5.07
N MET A 70 -19.47 13.43 -3.86
CA MET A 70 -18.74 12.49 -3.01
C MET A 70 -19.56 11.27 -2.60
N THR A 71 -18.92 10.11 -2.59
CA THR A 71 -19.40 8.94 -1.87
C THR A 71 -18.27 8.41 -1.00
N ILE A 72 -18.59 7.85 0.17
CA ILE A 72 -17.62 7.31 1.11
C ILE A 72 -17.90 5.84 1.39
N LYS A 73 -16.83 5.05 1.48
CA LYS A 73 -16.91 3.61 1.75
C LYS A 73 -15.92 3.20 2.82
N GLU A 74 -16.37 2.44 3.81
CA GLU A 74 -15.50 1.65 4.69
C GLU A 74 -15.03 0.40 3.92
N MET A 75 -13.74 0.34 3.59
CA MET A 75 -13.13 -0.77 2.84
C MET A 75 -12.61 -1.91 3.72
N GLY A 76 -12.54 -1.69 5.03
CA GLY A 76 -12.08 -2.66 6.02
C GLY A 76 -11.89 -2.00 7.38
N ARG A 77 -11.30 -2.73 8.33
CA ARG A 77 -10.92 -2.19 9.64
C ARG A 77 -9.53 -2.65 10.04
N THR A 78 -8.81 -1.81 10.77
CA THR A 78 -7.48 -2.11 11.32
C THR A 78 -7.56 -3.14 12.46
N HIS A 79 -6.39 -3.57 12.95
CA HIS A 79 -6.30 -4.46 14.12
C HIS A 79 -6.89 -3.84 15.39
N GLU A 80 -6.80 -2.53 15.54
CA GLU A 80 -7.44 -1.80 16.65
C GLU A 80 -8.86 -1.32 16.30
N ASN A 81 -9.49 -1.93 15.29
CA ASN A 81 -10.88 -1.73 14.92
C ASN A 81 -11.22 -0.30 14.44
N ARG A 82 -10.27 0.40 13.80
CA ARG A 82 -10.53 1.69 13.14
C ARG A 82 -10.96 1.49 11.69
N PRO A 83 -11.95 2.25 11.19
CA PRO A 83 -12.42 2.11 9.82
C PRO A 83 -11.35 2.57 8.82
N LEU A 84 -11.18 1.81 7.74
CA LEU A 84 -10.36 2.19 6.59
C LEU A 84 -11.30 2.80 5.55
N LEU A 85 -11.07 4.05 5.16
CA LEU A 85 -11.98 4.82 4.32
C LEU A 85 -11.45 4.96 2.89
N LEU A 86 -12.37 4.97 1.92
CA LEU A 86 -12.10 5.40 0.56
C LEU A 86 -13.23 6.30 0.09
N LEU A 87 -12.91 7.54 -0.29
CA LEU A 87 -13.84 8.45 -0.93
C LEU A 87 -13.75 8.29 -2.44
N THR A 88 -14.89 8.23 -3.12
CA THR A 88 -14.97 8.34 -4.59
C THR A 88 -15.56 9.71 -4.93
N ILE A 89 -14.79 10.52 -5.65
CA ILE A 89 -15.09 11.92 -5.92
C ILE A 89 -15.08 12.14 -7.43
N THR A 90 -16.22 12.58 -7.98
CA THR A 90 -16.42 12.82 -9.41
C THR A 90 -17.65 13.72 -9.60
N ALA A 91 -17.98 14.08 -10.84
CA ALA A 91 -19.18 14.86 -11.13
C ALA A 91 -20.45 14.08 -10.72
N PRO A 92 -21.52 14.75 -10.25
CA PRO A 92 -22.72 14.08 -9.74
C PRO A 92 -23.36 13.08 -10.74
N HIS A 93 -23.33 13.41 -12.04
CA HIS A 93 -23.86 12.54 -13.09
C HIS A 93 -23.03 11.25 -13.31
N ASN A 94 -21.75 11.25 -12.95
CA ASN A 94 -20.89 10.06 -13.06
C ASN A 94 -21.20 9.03 -11.96
N HIS A 95 -21.69 9.46 -10.79
CA HIS A 95 -22.02 8.54 -9.69
C HIS A 95 -23.10 7.53 -10.06
N ALA A 96 -24.09 7.94 -10.87
CA ALA A 96 -25.14 7.05 -11.37
C ALA A 96 -24.58 5.91 -12.26
N GLU A 97 -23.44 6.14 -12.91
CA GLU A 97 -22.82 5.23 -13.88
C GLU A 97 -21.44 4.73 -13.42
N ILE A 98 -21.09 4.91 -12.15
CA ILE A 98 -19.72 4.71 -11.67
C ILE A 98 -19.21 3.30 -11.91
N GLU A 99 -20.06 2.30 -11.70
CA GLU A 99 -19.71 0.90 -11.92
C GLU A 99 -19.61 0.57 -13.41
N THR A 100 -20.45 1.19 -14.26
CA THR A 100 -20.35 1.09 -15.72
C THR A 100 -19.01 1.66 -16.22
N LEU A 101 -18.62 2.85 -15.73
CA LEU A 101 -17.35 3.51 -16.05
C LEU A 101 -16.16 2.63 -15.64
N ARG A 102 -16.18 2.08 -14.42
CA ARG A 102 -15.15 1.19 -13.90
C ARG A 102 -15.01 -0.10 -14.71
N GLN A 103 -16.13 -0.76 -15.05
CA GLN A 103 -16.10 -2.00 -15.82
C GLN A 103 -15.64 -1.77 -17.27
N ARG A 104 -16.03 -0.64 -17.87
CA ARG A 104 -15.53 -0.23 -19.19
C ARG A 104 -14.01 -0.05 -19.17
N HIS A 105 -13.50 0.66 -18.15
CA HIS A 105 -12.07 0.83 -17.92
C HIS A 105 -11.33 -0.52 -17.85
N LEU A 106 -11.78 -1.43 -16.98
CA LEU A 106 -11.14 -2.75 -16.83
C LEU A 106 -11.22 -3.59 -18.10
N SER A 107 -12.33 -3.52 -18.84
CA SER A 107 -12.49 -4.27 -20.10
C SER A 107 -11.52 -3.77 -21.16
N GLN A 108 -11.38 -2.45 -21.28
CA GLN A 108 -10.45 -1.81 -22.20
C GLN A 108 -8.99 -2.13 -21.85
N LEU A 109 -8.67 -2.11 -20.55
CA LEU A 109 -7.37 -2.52 -20.05
C LEU A 109 -7.07 -3.97 -20.41
N ALA A 110 -8.02 -4.88 -20.18
CA ALA A 110 -7.84 -6.31 -20.46
C ALA A 110 -7.67 -6.60 -21.96
N SER A 111 -8.34 -5.86 -22.84
CA SER A 111 -8.19 -6.00 -24.30
C SER A 111 -6.92 -5.35 -24.84
N GLY A 112 -6.34 -4.39 -24.12
CA GLY A 112 -5.24 -3.55 -24.62
C GLY A 112 -5.64 -2.70 -25.82
N SER A 113 -6.94 -2.40 -25.97
CA SER A 113 -7.47 -1.60 -27.07
C SER A 113 -7.29 -0.11 -26.79
N GLU A 114 -7.16 0.68 -27.85
CA GLU A 114 -7.00 2.13 -27.72
C GLU A 114 -8.11 2.77 -26.87
N PRO A 115 -7.77 3.62 -25.89
CA PRO A 115 -8.75 4.35 -25.10
C PRO A 115 -9.57 5.31 -25.94
N SER A 116 -10.82 5.53 -25.54
CA SER A 116 -11.52 6.75 -25.96
C SER A 116 -10.84 7.97 -25.36
N GLU A 117 -10.71 9.05 -26.12
CA GLU A 117 -10.21 10.35 -25.60
C GLU A 117 -11.05 10.87 -24.42
N ASN A 118 -12.34 10.49 -24.37
CA ASN A 118 -13.26 10.85 -23.31
C ASN A 118 -13.27 9.85 -22.14
N ALA A 119 -12.48 8.77 -22.18
CA ALA A 119 -12.38 7.83 -21.07
C ALA A 119 -11.88 8.56 -19.80
N PRO A 120 -12.46 8.32 -18.63
CA PRO A 120 -12.04 9.02 -17.43
C PRO A 120 -10.67 8.53 -16.94
N LEU A 121 -9.83 9.44 -16.43
CA LEU A 121 -8.72 8.99 -15.59
C LEU A 121 -9.27 8.55 -14.24
N ILE A 122 -8.54 7.63 -13.62
CA ILE A 122 -8.76 7.18 -12.25
C ILE A 122 -7.50 7.58 -11.48
N LEU A 123 -7.64 8.49 -10.53
CA LEU A 123 -6.53 9.06 -9.76
C LEU A 123 -6.67 8.59 -8.31
N TYR A 124 -5.71 7.81 -7.80
CA TYR A 124 -5.72 7.32 -6.42
C TYR A 124 -4.80 8.20 -5.57
N MET A 125 -5.39 8.99 -4.68
CA MET A 125 -4.69 9.88 -3.76
C MET A 125 -4.52 9.18 -2.40
N GLY A 126 -3.34 8.65 -2.12
CA GLY A 126 -3.04 7.86 -0.93
C GLY A 126 -2.17 8.59 0.08
N TYR A 127 -2.65 8.74 1.32
CA TYR A 127 -2.01 9.57 2.34
C TYR A 127 -1.51 8.78 3.57
N SER A 128 -0.32 9.15 4.05
CA SER A 128 0.23 8.80 5.37
C SER A 128 0.21 7.29 5.68
N ILE A 129 1.02 6.52 4.95
CA ILE A 129 1.26 5.09 5.22
C ILE A 129 2.05 4.84 6.50
N HIS A 130 2.86 5.81 6.90
CA HIS A 130 3.44 5.86 8.22
C HIS A 130 2.62 6.83 9.06
N GLY A 131 2.15 6.39 10.22
CA GLY A 131 1.24 7.19 11.04
C GLY A 131 1.90 8.41 11.68
N ASN A 132 3.23 8.44 11.79
CA ASN A 132 3.99 9.59 12.27
C ASN A 132 4.52 10.49 11.14
N GLU A 133 3.90 10.40 9.96
CA GLU A 133 4.06 11.29 8.81
C GLU A 133 2.68 11.96 8.53
N PRO A 134 2.16 12.76 9.48
CA PRO A 134 0.74 13.13 9.59
C PRO A 134 0.27 14.22 8.64
N SER A 135 1.17 15.00 8.03
CA SER A 135 0.82 16.13 7.17
C SER A 135 -0.04 15.72 5.99
N GLY A 136 0.22 14.53 5.42
CA GLY A 136 -0.59 13.94 4.37
C GLY A 136 -2.06 13.75 4.77
N SER A 137 -2.34 13.06 5.89
CA SER A 137 -3.71 12.87 6.38
C SER A 137 -4.43 14.17 6.73
N ASN A 138 -3.71 15.22 7.13
CA ASN A 138 -4.31 16.54 7.38
C ASN A 138 -4.58 17.28 6.07
N ALA A 139 -3.66 17.25 5.11
CA ALA A 139 -3.84 17.78 3.77
C ALA A 139 -5.01 17.10 3.03
N ALA A 140 -5.25 15.81 3.25
CA ALA A 140 -6.38 15.09 2.70
C ALA A 140 -7.74 15.75 3.04
N LEU A 141 -7.86 16.41 4.20
CA LEU A 141 -9.08 17.15 4.56
C LEU A 141 -9.28 18.41 3.71
N ALA A 142 -8.21 19.17 3.47
CA ALA A 142 -8.23 20.35 2.61
C ALA A 142 -8.49 19.98 1.15
N VAL A 143 -7.83 18.92 0.65
CA VAL A 143 -8.02 18.41 -0.72
C VAL A 143 -9.44 17.89 -0.91
N ALA A 144 -9.99 17.14 0.04
CA ALA A 144 -11.38 16.71 -0.03
C ALA A 144 -12.33 17.90 -0.04
N TYR A 145 -12.13 18.89 0.85
CA TYR A 145 -12.94 20.12 0.84
C TYR A 145 -12.88 20.85 -0.50
N TYR A 146 -11.68 21.02 -1.08
CA TYR A 146 -11.50 21.63 -2.40
C TYR A 146 -12.33 20.92 -3.46
N LEU A 147 -12.26 19.59 -3.54
CA LEU A 147 -13.00 18.82 -4.55
C LEU A 147 -14.53 18.87 -4.33
N ALA A 148 -14.99 19.00 -3.09
CA ALA A 148 -16.42 19.14 -2.76
C ALA A 148 -16.94 20.55 -3.06
N ALA A 149 -16.19 21.58 -2.66
CA ALA A 149 -16.68 22.94 -2.52
C ALA A 149 -16.28 23.88 -3.66
N ALA A 150 -15.13 23.67 -4.30
CA ALA A 150 -14.66 24.56 -5.35
C ALA A 150 -15.67 24.66 -6.51
N GLN A 151 -15.80 25.85 -7.09
CA GLN A 151 -16.69 26.16 -8.19
C GLN A 151 -15.89 26.68 -9.40
N GLY A 152 -16.42 26.43 -10.60
CA GLY A 152 -15.87 26.95 -11.85
C GLY A 152 -15.42 25.89 -12.84
N GLU A 153 -15.09 26.33 -14.04
CA GLU A 153 -14.82 25.46 -15.19
C GLU A 153 -13.68 24.45 -14.94
N ALA A 154 -12.64 24.85 -14.21
CA ALA A 154 -11.49 23.99 -13.95
C ALA A 154 -11.86 22.75 -13.11
N ILE A 155 -12.59 22.94 -12.01
CA ILE A 155 -13.01 21.83 -11.13
C ILE A 155 -14.11 20.99 -11.79
N ASP A 156 -15.04 21.61 -12.51
CA ASP A 156 -16.09 20.90 -13.23
C ASP A 156 -15.51 20.03 -14.35
N THR A 157 -14.50 20.53 -15.07
CA THR A 157 -13.76 19.78 -16.08
C THR A 157 -12.96 18.64 -15.45
N LEU A 158 -12.29 18.87 -14.32
CA LEU A 158 -11.57 17.84 -13.59
C LEU A 158 -12.52 16.70 -13.19
N LEU A 159 -13.65 17.01 -12.55
CA LEU A 159 -14.55 16.00 -11.99
C LEU A 159 -15.46 15.34 -13.03
N THR A 160 -15.81 16.02 -14.12
CA THR A 160 -16.57 15.42 -15.22
C THR A 160 -15.75 14.36 -15.94
N ASN A 161 -14.45 14.64 -16.13
CA ASN A 161 -13.59 13.82 -16.97
C ASN A 161 -12.75 12.81 -16.19
N ASN A 162 -12.86 12.74 -14.87
CA ASN A 162 -12.03 11.89 -14.03
C ASN A 162 -12.78 11.39 -12.79
N VAL A 163 -12.25 10.32 -12.19
CA VAL A 163 -12.67 9.78 -10.91
C VAL A 163 -11.47 9.88 -9.97
N VAL A 164 -11.63 10.62 -8.87
CA VAL A 164 -10.63 10.71 -7.80
C VAL A 164 -11.03 9.73 -6.70
N LEU A 165 -10.10 8.85 -6.32
CA LEU A 165 -10.20 7.96 -5.18
C LEU A 165 -9.29 8.52 -4.10
N LEU A 166 -9.84 8.92 -2.95
CA LEU A 166 -9.07 9.53 -1.87
C LEU A 166 -9.06 8.60 -0.66
N ASP A 167 -7.86 8.11 -0.32
CA ASP A 167 -7.58 7.28 0.86
C ASP A 167 -6.83 8.14 1.88
N PRO A 168 -7.53 8.67 2.89
CA PRO A 168 -7.02 9.75 3.72
C PRO A 168 -6.01 9.29 4.77
N SER A 169 -5.91 7.99 5.04
CA SER A 169 -4.97 7.44 6.02
C SER A 169 -4.77 5.95 5.78
N PHE A 170 -3.62 5.61 5.20
CA PHE A 170 -3.21 4.21 5.02
C PHE A 170 -2.89 3.50 6.35
N ASN A 171 -2.54 4.23 7.42
CA ASN A 171 -2.24 3.68 8.74
C ASN A 171 -3.00 4.39 9.88
N PRO A 172 -4.31 4.11 10.06
CA PRO A 172 -5.12 4.72 11.12
C PRO A 172 -4.61 4.49 12.55
N ASP A 173 -4.04 3.31 12.81
CA ASP A 173 -3.55 2.93 14.14
C ASP A 173 -2.29 3.72 14.50
N GLY A 174 -1.34 3.82 13.56
CA GLY A 174 -0.17 4.67 13.69
C GLY A 174 -0.53 6.16 13.80
N LEU A 175 -1.43 6.64 12.93
CA LEU A 175 -1.86 8.05 12.91
C LEU A 175 -2.47 8.45 14.25
N SER A 176 -3.35 7.61 14.80
CA SER A 176 -3.98 7.86 16.10
C SER A 176 -2.95 7.93 17.24
N ARG A 177 -1.96 7.03 17.21
CA ARG A 177 -0.87 6.99 18.20
C ARG A 177 -0.02 8.25 18.13
N PHE A 178 0.36 8.67 16.93
CA PHE A 178 1.16 9.88 16.73
C PHE A 178 0.38 11.14 17.10
N ALA A 179 -0.84 11.31 16.60
CA ALA A 179 -1.66 12.48 16.88
C ALA A 179 -1.89 12.64 18.37
N GLN A 180 -2.19 11.55 19.09
CA GLN A 180 -2.31 11.58 20.54
C GLN A 180 -1.02 12.04 21.22
N TRP A 181 0.13 11.54 20.77
CA TRP A 181 1.44 11.91 21.32
C TRP A 181 1.76 13.40 21.12
N ALA A 182 1.68 13.89 19.89
CA ALA A 182 2.03 15.26 19.54
C ALA A 182 1.09 16.23 20.27
N ASN A 183 -0.22 15.93 20.28
CA ASN A 183 -1.22 16.78 20.92
C ASN A 183 -1.07 16.80 22.45
N MET A 184 -0.84 15.67 23.11
CA MET A 184 -0.72 15.67 24.58
C MET A 184 0.55 16.36 25.11
N HIS A 185 1.55 16.55 24.25
CA HIS A 185 2.80 17.24 24.59
C HIS A 185 2.91 18.63 23.96
N LYS A 186 1.88 19.10 23.24
CA LYS A 186 1.82 20.45 22.68
C LYS A 186 1.80 21.48 23.82
N GLY A 187 2.73 22.42 23.80
CA GLY A 187 2.74 23.56 24.71
C GLY A 187 1.75 24.65 24.29
N THR A 188 1.39 25.54 25.23
CA THR A 188 0.67 26.79 24.91
C THR A 188 1.47 27.68 23.96
N GLN A 189 2.81 27.62 24.06
CA GLN A 189 3.74 28.23 23.12
C GLN A 189 4.42 27.09 22.37
N LEU A 190 4.52 27.20 21.05
CA LEU A 190 5.18 26.18 20.25
C LEU A 190 6.69 26.23 20.49
N VAL A 191 7.31 25.06 20.64
CA VAL A 191 8.74 24.92 20.93
C VAL A 191 9.38 24.23 19.74
N ALA A 192 10.22 24.94 18.99
CA ALA A 192 10.87 24.41 17.79
C ALA A 192 12.07 23.47 18.08
N ASP A 193 12.59 23.47 19.32
CA ASP A 193 13.77 22.68 19.67
C ASP A 193 13.49 21.18 19.52
N SER A 194 14.25 20.49 18.68
CA SER A 194 14.17 19.05 18.45
C SER A 194 14.27 18.18 19.73
N LEU A 195 14.84 18.70 20.82
CA LEU A 195 14.91 18.02 22.12
C LEU A 195 13.62 18.14 22.95
N HIS A 196 12.66 18.97 22.52
CA HIS A 196 11.36 19.08 23.17
C HIS A 196 10.61 17.74 23.14
N ARG A 197 9.83 17.49 24.19
CA ARG A 197 9.17 16.18 24.41
C ARG A 197 8.25 15.79 23.25
N GLU A 198 7.59 16.76 22.64
CA GLU A 198 6.70 16.59 21.50
C GLU A 198 7.37 15.84 20.33
N HIS A 199 8.61 16.17 19.98
CA HIS A 199 9.31 15.60 18.83
C HIS A 199 9.94 14.22 19.08
N ASN A 200 9.88 13.72 20.32
CA ASN A 200 10.61 12.54 20.76
C ASN A 200 9.64 11.44 21.22
N GLU A 201 8.92 10.85 20.26
CA GLU A 201 7.94 9.76 20.46
C GLU A 201 8.47 8.62 21.35
N GLY A 202 7.57 8.05 22.15
CA GLY A 202 7.82 6.80 22.87
C GLY A 202 7.89 5.58 21.93
N TRP A 203 8.28 4.43 22.49
CA TRP A 203 8.19 3.15 21.80
C TRP A 203 6.93 2.38 22.25
N PRO A 204 6.16 1.79 21.32
CA PRO A 204 6.27 1.91 19.87
C PRO A 204 5.89 3.31 19.37
N SER A 205 6.55 3.78 18.31
CA SER A 205 6.23 5.07 17.67
C SER A 205 5.00 4.96 16.75
N GLY A 206 4.52 6.08 16.22
CA GLY A 206 3.40 6.13 15.28
C GLY A 206 3.72 5.63 13.86
N ARG A 207 4.99 5.36 13.52
CA ARG A 207 5.40 4.96 12.18
C ARG A 207 4.66 3.71 11.69
N THR A 208 4.58 2.71 12.54
CA THR A 208 4.11 1.36 12.19
C THR A 208 2.67 1.11 12.65
N ASN A 209 2.05 0.03 12.18
CA ASN A 209 0.68 -0.34 12.57
C ASN A 209 0.61 -0.91 14.01
N HIS A 210 -0.52 -1.50 14.39
CA HIS A 210 -0.71 -2.14 15.70
C HIS A 210 0.39 -3.14 16.09
N TYR A 211 0.81 -4.00 15.16
CA TYR A 211 1.82 -5.03 15.37
C TYR A 211 3.24 -4.57 15.05
N TRP A 212 3.42 -3.26 14.87
CA TRP A 212 4.70 -2.61 14.60
C TRP A 212 5.35 -3.00 13.27
N PHE A 213 4.54 -3.39 12.29
CA PHE A 213 5.00 -3.59 10.92
C PHE A 213 4.91 -2.29 10.12
N ASP A 214 5.87 -2.13 9.21
CA ASP A 214 5.90 -1.04 8.24
C ASP A 214 4.97 -1.39 7.07
N LEU A 215 3.85 -0.68 6.96
CA LEU A 215 2.84 -0.92 5.92
C LEU A 215 3.33 -0.54 4.51
N ASN A 216 4.45 0.20 4.39
CA ASN A 216 5.10 0.48 3.10
C ASN A 216 6.06 -0.64 2.65
N ARG A 217 6.10 -1.77 3.36
CA ARG A 217 6.67 -3.03 2.88
C ARG A 217 5.62 -4.11 2.67
N ASP A 218 4.40 -3.86 3.13
CA ASP A 218 3.30 -4.82 3.15
C ASP A 218 2.40 -4.75 1.91
N TRP A 219 2.70 -3.90 0.92
CA TRP A 219 1.98 -3.88 -0.36
C TRP A 219 2.06 -5.21 -1.09
N LEU A 220 3.12 -6.00 -0.87
CA LEU A 220 3.36 -7.30 -1.50
C LEU A 220 3.01 -8.49 -0.61
N LEU A 221 3.10 -8.33 0.70
CA LEU A 221 2.95 -9.44 1.64
C LEU A 221 1.52 -9.58 2.16
N LEU A 222 0.77 -8.48 2.15
CA LEU A 222 -0.63 -8.42 2.56
C LEU A 222 -0.88 -9.10 3.90
N ALA A 223 0.06 -8.97 4.83
CA ALA A 223 -0.06 -9.57 6.15
C ALA A 223 -1.15 -8.85 6.97
N HIS A 224 -1.34 -7.55 6.73
CA HIS A 224 -2.22 -6.71 7.54
C HIS A 224 -3.51 -6.29 6.79
N PRO A 225 -4.63 -6.11 7.51
CA PRO A 225 -5.93 -5.78 6.92
C PRO A 225 -5.91 -4.45 6.16
N GLU A 226 -5.09 -3.49 6.58
CA GLU A 226 -4.87 -2.21 5.89
C GLU A 226 -4.40 -2.45 4.45
N SER A 227 -3.33 -3.24 4.28
CA SER A 227 -2.80 -3.57 2.96
C SER A 227 -3.75 -4.42 2.14
N LYS A 228 -4.43 -5.40 2.75
CA LYS A 228 -5.44 -6.24 2.06
C LYS A 228 -6.58 -5.37 1.50
N ALA A 229 -7.12 -4.46 2.30
CA ALA A 229 -8.21 -3.57 1.88
C ALA A 229 -7.75 -2.65 0.73
N ARG A 230 -6.58 -2.03 0.87
CA ARG A 230 -5.98 -1.16 -0.15
C ARG A 230 -5.73 -1.88 -1.46
N ILE A 231 -5.09 -3.05 -1.45
CA ILE A 231 -4.80 -3.82 -2.67
C ILE A 231 -6.09 -4.32 -3.34
N ALA A 232 -7.11 -4.68 -2.57
CA ALA A 232 -8.42 -4.99 -3.13
C ALA A 232 -9.03 -3.78 -3.86
N GLN A 233 -8.91 -2.56 -3.33
CA GLN A 233 -9.35 -1.35 -4.03
C GLN A 233 -8.46 -1.00 -5.23
N PHE A 234 -7.14 -1.14 -5.11
CA PHE A 234 -6.22 -0.96 -6.23
C PHE A 234 -6.60 -1.86 -7.41
N HIS A 235 -6.83 -3.15 -7.17
CA HIS A 235 -7.25 -4.09 -8.23
C HIS A 235 -8.67 -3.84 -8.74
N ARG A 236 -9.59 -3.39 -7.88
CA ARG A 236 -10.94 -3.00 -8.28
C ARG A 236 -10.93 -1.85 -9.27
N TRP A 237 -10.07 -0.86 -9.07
CA TRP A 237 -10.11 0.39 -9.83
C TRP A 237 -9.04 0.51 -10.91
N ARG A 238 -7.87 -0.09 -10.71
CA ARG A 238 -6.71 -0.02 -11.60
C ARG A 238 -6.37 1.43 -11.99
N PRO A 239 -5.93 2.24 -11.02
CA PRO A 239 -5.73 3.68 -11.23
C PRO A 239 -4.70 3.96 -12.32
N HIS A 240 -4.78 5.12 -12.94
CA HIS A 240 -3.76 5.59 -13.90
C HIS A 240 -2.59 6.21 -13.16
N VAL A 241 -2.87 6.94 -12.08
CA VAL A 241 -1.88 7.56 -11.19
C VAL A 241 -2.22 7.17 -9.76
N LEU A 242 -1.21 6.79 -8.98
CA LEU A 242 -1.32 6.57 -7.54
C LEU A 242 -0.27 7.41 -6.82
N THR A 243 -0.70 8.20 -5.84
CA THR A 243 0.21 8.96 -4.98
C THR A 243 0.42 8.25 -3.65
N ASP A 244 1.65 8.31 -3.16
CA ASP A 244 2.10 7.77 -1.88
C ASP A 244 2.72 8.92 -1.09
N PHE A 245 1.89 9.60 -0.27
CA PHE A 245 2.34 10.77 0.49
C PHE A 245 3.00 10.36 1.81
N HIS A 246 4.24 10.80 1.95
CA HIS A 246 5.16 10.52 3.05
C HIS A 246 5.79 11.78 3.63
N GLU A 247 6.54 11.59 4.71
CA GLU A 247 7.48 12.56 5.23
C GLU A 247 8.87 11.96 5.51
N MET A 248 9.91 12.77 5.31
CA MET A 248 11.30 12.45 5.56
C MET A 248 11.89 13.30 6.69
N GLY A 249 13.20 13.23 6.89
CA GLY A 249 13.89 13.95 7.96
C GLY A 249 13.64 15.46 7.95
N THR A 250 13.54 16.06 9.13
CA THR A 250 13.27 17.50 9.35
C THR A 250 14.25 18.42 8.63
N ASN A 251 15.52 18.01 8.53
CA ASN A 251 16.58 18.80 7.90
C ASN A 251 16.65 18.65 6.37
N SER A 252 15.69 17.94 5.77
CA SER A 252 15.56 17.86 4.32
C SER A 252 14.68 19.02 3.79
N SER A 253 14.25 18.94 2.54
CA SER A 253 13.27 19.84 1.92
C SER A 253 12.03 19.05 1.48
N TYR A 254 11.55 19.21 0.24
CA TYR A 254 10.51 18.37 -0.35
C TYR A 254 11.08 17.45 -1.43
N PHE A 255 10.62 16.21 -1.54
CA PHE A 255 10.93 15.33 -2.67
C PHE A 255 9.67 14.82 -3.35
N PHE A 256 9.76 14.66 -4.68
CA PHE A 256 8.76 13.97 -5.49
C PHE A 256 9.45 13.12 -6.55
N GLN A 257 8.82 11.99 -6.90
CA GLN A 257 9.27 11.07 -7.96
C GLN A 257 9.39 11.85 -9.30
N PRO A 258 10.37 11.56 -10.18
CA PRO A 258 11.24 10.37 -10.20
C PRO A 258 12.41 10.40 -9.21
N GLY A 259 12.77 9.21 -8.70
CA GLY A 259 14.03 8.99 -8.00
C GLY A 259 15.20 8.78 -8.97
N VAL A 260 16.25 8.10 -8.51
CA VAL A 260 17.43 7.79 -9.35
C VAL A 260 17.04 6.82 -10.46
N ARG A 261 17.12 7.27 -11.72
CA ARG A 261 16.68 6.51 -12.90
C ARG A 261 17.29 5.11 -13.02
N ALA A 262 18.58 4.95 -12.69
CA ALA A 262 19.29 3.67 -12.74
C ALA A 262 18.88 2.67 -11.64
N ARG A 263 18.09 3.12 -10.65
CA ARG A 263 17.63 2.33 -9.49
C ARG A 263 16.14 1.98 -9.57
N LYS A 264 15.53 2.07 -10.75
CA LYS A 264 14.16 1.59 -10.96
C LYS A 264 14.11 0.06 -11.07
N ASN A 265 12.95 -0.52 -10.84
CA ASN A 265 12.72 -1.93 -11.15
C ASN A 265 12.93 -2.16 -12.66
N PRO A 266 13.75 -3.15 -13.08
CA PRO A 266 14.00 -3.43 -14.49
C PRO A 266 12.75 -3.79 -15.29
N LEU A 267 11.68 -4.19 -14.59
CA LEU A 267 10.39 -4.52 -15.17
C LEU A 267 9.45 -3.31 -15.25
N THR A 268 9.84 -2.14 -14.75
CA THR A 268 9.13 -0.88 -14.97
C THR A 268 9.48 -0.31 -16.36
N PRO A 269 8.51 -0.07 -17.26
CA PRO A 269 8.76 0.49 -18.59
C PRO A 269 9.39 1.88 -18.53
N ASP A 270 10.21 2.25 -19.52
CA ASP A 270 10.74 3.63 -19.63
C ASP A 270 9.64 4.67 -19.86
N ALA A 271 8.55 4.29 -20.53
CA ALA A 271 7.39 5.16 -20.72
C ALA A 271 6.75 5.59 -19.38
N ASN A 272 6.85 4.76 -18.34
CA ASN A 272 6.42 5.13 -16.99
C ASN A 272 7.28 6.30 -16.49
N VAL A 273 8.61 6.15 -16.52
CA VAL A 273 9.56 7.19 -16.08
C VAL A 273 9.32 8.49 -16.84
N THR A 274 9.11 8.45 -18.14
CA THR A 274 8.80 9.64 -18.95
C THR A 274 7.50 10.32 -18.54
N LEU A 275 6.46 9.55 -18.18
CA LEU A 275 5.22 10.12 -17.64
C LEU A 275 5.43 10.72 -16.25
N THR A 276 6.21 10.05 -15.39
CA THR A 276 6.58 10.56 -14.08
C THR A 276 7.35 11.89 -14.21
N GLU A 277 8.33 11.99 -15.11
CA GLU A 277 9.05 13.24 -15.44
C GLU A 277 8.09 14.34 -15.91
N ALA A 278 7.10 13.99 -16.74
CA ALA A 278 6.09 14.94 -17.20
C ALA A 278 5.22 15.49 -16.05
N LEU A 279 4.80 14.62 -15.12
CA LEU A 279 4.05 15.02 -13.92
C LEU A 279 4.93 15.81 -12.93
N ALA A 280 6.18 15.41 -12.74
CA ALA A 280 7.17 16.09 -11.92
C ALA A 280 7.35 17.57 -12.31
N SER A 281 7.25 17.89 -13.61
CA SER A 281 7.30 19.29 -14.07
C SER A 281 6.16 20.17 -13.52
N PHE A 282 5.01 19.59 -13.18
CA PHE A 282 3.90 20.31 -12.55
C PHE A 282 4.14 20.51 -11.05
N HIS A 283 4.70 19.50 -10.37
CA HIS A 283 5.09 19.60 -8.97
C HIS A 283 6.16 20.67 -8.76
N ALA A 284 7.21 20.64 -9.59
CA ALA A 284 8.26 21.65 -9.62
C ALA A 284 7.68 23.06 -9.76
N ARG A 285 6.87 23.31 -10.81
CA ARG A 285 6.24 24.62 -11.02
C ARG A 285 5.35 25.07 -9.86
N ALA A 286 4.66 24.13 -9.22
CA ALA A 286 3.78 24.45 -8.09
C ALA A 286 4.57 24.86 -6.84
N LEU A 287 5.65 24.13 -6.53
CA LEU A 287 6.53 24.44 -5.40
C LEU A 287 7.38 25.70 -5.67
N ASP A 288 7.88 25.89 -6.90
CA ASP A 288 8.52 27.13 -7.34
C ASP A 288 7.62 28.34 -7.11
N GLY A 289 6.32 28.21 -7.44
CA GLY A 289 5.33 29.26 -7.24
C GLY A 289 5.10 29.63 -5.77
N GLN A 290 5.42 28.74 -4.84
CA GLN A 290 5.34 28.95 -3.39
C GLN A 290 6.70 29.27 -2.75
N ASN A 291 7.79 29.31 -3.54
CA ASN A 291 9.17 29.44 -3.06
C ASN A 291 9.60 28.32 -2.11
N GLU A 292 9.08 27.12 -2.32
CA GLU A 292 9.37 25.94 -1.50
C GLU A 292 10.60 25.19 -2.04
N LEU A 293 11.53 24.83 -1.16
CA LEU A 293 12.71 24.05 -1.54
C LEU A 293 12.32 22.61 -1.85
N TYR A 294 12.86 22.05 -2.93
CA TYR A 294 12.65 20.65 -3.28
C TYR A 294 13.85 20.03 -4.01
N PHE A 295 13.83 18.71 -4.15
CA PHE A 295 14.73 17.96 -5.01
C PHE A 295 14.00 16.77 -5.68
N THR A 296 14.56 16.26 -6.76
CA THR A 296 14.07 15.12 -7.55
C THR A 296 15.25 14.46 -8.27
N GLU A 297 15.05 13.28 -8.85
CA GLU A 297 16.04 12.51 -9.64
C GLU A 297 17.24 11.97 -8.85
N GLU A 298 17.21 12.09 -7.52
CA GLU A 298 18.27 11.64 -6.61
C GLU A 298 17.72 10.94 -5.36
N ALA A 299 18.64 10.41 -4.54
CA ALA A 299 18.44 9.73 -3.25
C ALA A 299 17.61 8.43 -3.26
N TYR A 300 16.37 8.47 -3.74
CA TYR A 300 15.41 7.37 -3.64
C TYR A 300 15.49 6.39 -4.82
N ASP A 301 15.31 5.10 -4.53
CA ASP A 301 15.12 4.04 -5.53
C ASP A 301 13.63 3.74 -5.75
N ASP A 302 13.35 3.08 -6.86
CA ASP A 302 12.02 2.59 -7.20
C ASP A 302 12.09 1.12 -7.63
N PHE A 303 12.81 0.32 -6.82
CA PHE A 303 13.19 -1.03 -7.19
C PHE A 303 12.23 -2.09 -6.60
N TYR A 304 12.00 -2.05 -5.28
CA TYR A 304 11.23 -3.07 -4.58
C TYR A 304 9.73 -2.96 -4.84
N ALA A 305 9.15 -4.00 -5.42
CA ALA A 305 7.73 -4.12 -5.76
C ALA A 305 6.74 -4.11 -4.56
N GLY A 306 7.20 -3.91 -3.33
CA GLY A 306 6.36 -3.85 -2.13
C GLY A 306 6.17 -2.46 -1.53
N LYS A 307 6.49 -1.39 -2.28
CA LYS A 307 6.25 0.02 -1.93
C LYS A 307 5.10 0.61 -2.74
N GLY A 308 4.48 1.68 -2.24
CA GLY A 308 3.40 2.38 -2.94
C GLY A 308 3.84 3.11 -4.20
N SER A 309 5.12 3.48 -4.32
CA SER A 309 5.68 4.04 -5.55
C SER A 309 5.90 2.99 -6.64
N THR A 310 6.41 1.80 -6.29
CA THR A 310 6.84 0.79 -7.28
C THR A 310 5.76 -0.23 -7.63
N TYR A 311 4.91 -0.62 -6.67
CA TYR A 311 3.85 -1.61 -6.92
C TYR A 311 2.91 -1.20 -8.07
N PRO A 312 2.45 0.07 -8.15
CA PRO A 312 1.58 0.52 -9.25
C PRO A 312 2.24 0.44 -10.63
N ASP A 313 3.55 0.69 -10.71
CA ASP A 313 4.32 0.68 -11.96
C ASP A 313 4.37 -0.70 -12.62
N LEU A 314 4.42 -1.76 -11.81
CA LEU A 314 4.34 -3.14 -12.30
C LEU A 314 2.93 -3.55 -12.75
N HIS A 315 1.96 -2.63 -12.64
CA HIS A 315 0.57 -2.78 -13.03
C HIS A 315 0.13 -1.70 -14.03
N GLY A 316 1.05 -1.00 -14.69
CA GLY A 316 0.71 0.01 -15.71
C GLY A 316 0.03 1.25 -15.15
N SER A 317 0.19 1.50 -13.86
CA SER A 317 -0.13 2.79 -13.22
C SER A 317 1.17 3.58 -13.08
N VAL A 318 1.09 4.89 -12.88
CA VAL A 318 2.25 5.72 -12.48
C VAL A 318 2.18 5.93 -10.97
N GLY A 319 3.10 5.33 -10.23
CA GLY A 319 3.26 5.56 -8.79
C GLY A 319 4.14 6.79 -8.51
N ILE A 320 3.73 7.63 -7.56
CA ILE A 320 4.47 8.85 -7.20
C ILE A 320 4.70 8.87 -5.69
N LEU A 321 5.96 8.73 -5.29
CA LEU A 321 6.41 9.00 -3.93
C LEU A 321 6.51 10.52 -3.73
N PHE A 322 5.97 11.00 -2.62
CA PHE A 322 6.18 12.36 -2.13
C PHE A 322 6.76 12.30 -0.72
N GLU A 323 7.87 12.99 -0.47
CA GLU A 323 8.53 13.01 0.84
C GLU A 323 8.66 14.45 1.32
N GLN A 324 7.82 14.86 2.26
CA GLN A 324 7.86 16.19 2.88
C GLN A 324 8.83 16.18 4.08
N ALA A 325 9.68 17.19 4.25
CA ALA A 325 10.41 17.35 5.51
C ALA A 325 9.42 17.40 6.70
N ARG A 326 9.60 16.55 7.70
CA ARG A 326 8.67 16.51 8.82
C ARG A 326 8.89 17.65 9.82
N SER A 327 7.80 18.27 10.26
CA SER A 327 7.80 19.12 11.46
C SER A 327 7.82 18.29 12.75
N ARG A 328 7.47 16.99 12.68
CA ARG A 328 7.44 16.04 13.81
C ARG A 328 6.78 16.62 15.08
N GLY A 329 5.63 17.26 14.92
CA GLY A 329 4.99 18.09 15.94
C GLY A 329 4.34 19.29 15.26
N HIS A 330 4.12 20.38 15.99
CA HIS A 330 3.46 21.60 15.49
C HIS A 330 4.47 22.62 14.90
N LEU A 331 5.71 22.62 15.40
CA LEU A 331 6.78 23.50 14.92
C LEU A 331 8.13 22.86 15.22
N GLN A 332 9.06 22.83 14.27
CA GLN A 332 10.41 22.30 14.52
C GLN A 332 11.50 23.08 13.79
N ALA A 333 12.63 23.29 14.46
CA ALA A 333 13.79 23.95 13.87
C ALA A 333 14.48 22.99 12.89
N SER A 334 14.76 23.48 11.69
CA SER A 334 15.52 22.78 10.66
C SER A 334 16.73 23.60 10.21
N ILE A 335 17.61 22.99 9.43
CA ILE A 335 18.71 23.73 8.76
C ILE A 335 18.21 24.79 7.76
N ASN A 336 16.96 24.70 7.32
CA ASN A 336 16.33 25.62 6.37
C ASN A 336 15.44 26.66 7.07
N GLY A 337 15.47 26.73 8.40
CA GLY A 337 14.61 27.59 9.21
C GLY A 337 13.56 26.80 9.99
N ASN A 338 12.67 27.50 10.68
CA ASN A 338 11.57 26.86 11.40
C ASN A 338 10.56 26.28 10.40
N LEU A 339 10.16 25.04 10.65
CA LEU A 339 9.21 24.29 9.83
C LEU A 339 7.93 24.06 10.63
N ALA A 340 6.86 24.80 10.28
CA ALA A 340 5.57 24.65 10.95
C ALA A 340 4.78 23.48 10.35
N PHE A 341 3.89 22.91 11.15
CA PHE A 341 3.00 21.85 10.68
C PHE A 341 2.02 22.34 9.61
N ALA A 342 1.59 23.60 9.68
CA ALA A 342 0.83 24.21 8.60
C ALA A 342 1.60 24.22 7.27
N ASP A 343 2.90 24.48 7.27
CA ASP A 343 3.68 24.52 6.04
C ASP A 343 3.83 23.12 5.42
N THR A 344 4.04 22.10 6.25
CA THR A 344 4.10 20.72 5.76
C THR A 344 2.76 20.27 5.18
N ILE A 345 1.62 20.68 5.76
CA ILE A 345 0.29 20.46 5.19
C ILE A 345 0.14 21.19 3.84
N ALA A 346 0.54 22.46 3.77
CA ALA A 346 0.42 23.28 2.55
C ALA A 346 1.18 22.67 1.36
N ASN A 347 2.36 22.13 1.60
CA ASN A 347 3.15 21.48 0.56
C ASN A 347 2.51 20.18 0.04
N GLN A 348 1.91 19.38 0.93
CA GLN A 348 1.15 18.18 0.55
C GLN A 348 -0.12 18.53 -0.25
N VAL A 349 -0.81 19.63 0.10
CA VAL A 349 -1.94 20.15 -0.68
C VAL A 349 -1.48 20.63 -2.06
N THR A 350 -0.39 21.40 -2.11
CA THR A 350 0.20 21.93 -3.36
C THR A 350 0.55 20.82 -4.34
N THR A 351 1.20 19.76 -3.86
CA THR A 351 1.54 18.60 -4.70
C THR A 351 0.32 17.76 -5.08
N SER A 352 -0.68 17.63 -4.20
CA SER A 352 -1.97 17.00 -4.54
C SER A 352 -2.68 17.72 -5.70
N LEU A 353 -2.78 19.05 -5.64
CA LEU A 353 -3.43 19.84 -6.70
C LEU A 353 -2.64 19.82 -8.01
N SER A 354 -1.30 19.86 -7.94
CA SER A 354 -0.46 19.73 -9.13
C SER A 354 -0.47 18.33 -9.74
N THR A 355 -0.74 17.27 -8.96
CA THR A 355 -1.03 15.92 -9.51
C THR A 355 -2.26 15.97 -10.39
N PHE A 356 -3.35 16.62 -9.96
CA PHE A 356 -4.55 16.76 -10.78
C PHE A 356 -4.28 17.54 -12.06
N ALA A 357 -3.58 18.68 -11.96
CA ALA A 357 -3.23 19.50 -13.11
C ALA A 357 -2.36 18.74 -14.12
N GLY A 358 -1.31 18.05 -13.62
CA GLY A 358 -0.41 17.25 -14.45
C GLY A 358 -1.13 16.07 -15.10
N ALA A 359 -1.99 15.36 -14.36
CA ALA A 359 -2.73 14.23 -14.89
C ALA A 359 -3.71 14.64 -15.98
N VAL A 360 -4.46 15.74 -15.79
CA VAL A 360 -5.38 16.27 -16.81
C VAL A 360 -4.61 16.70 -18.06
N ALA A 361 -3.49 17.42 -17.90
CA ALA A 361 -2.68 17.88 -19.02
C ALA A 361 -2.05 16.73 -19.83
N ASN A 362 -1.76 15.60 -19.17
CA ASN A 362 -1.15 14.41 -19.80
C ASN A 362 -2.15 13.27 -20.01
N LYS A 363 -3.45 13.54 -19.95
CA LYS A 363 -4.51 12.52 -20.00
C LYS A 363 -4.40 11.54 -21.19
N PRO A 364 -4.20 12.00 -22.44
CA PRO A 364 -4.06 11.07 -23.58
C PRO A 364 -2.88 10.10 -23.40
N ALA A 365 -1.75 10.59 -22.90
CA ALA A 365 -0.55 9.78 -22.72
C ALA A 365 -0.71 8.76 -21.57
N LEU A 366 -1.35 9.14 -20.47
CA LEU A 366 -1.66 8.25 -19.35
C LEU A 366 -2.62 7.12 -19.76
N LEU A 367 -3.68 7.45 -20.50
CA LEU A 367 -4.63 6.48 -21.03
C LEU A 367 -3.94 5.49 -22.00
N GLN A 368 -3.14 6.03 -22.93
CA GLN A 368 -2.38 5.23 -23.90
C GLN A 368 -1.42 4.28 -23.20
N TYR A 369 -0.61 4.79 -22.26
CA TYR A 369 0.40 4.01 -21.55
C TYR A 369 -0.21 2.79 -20.86
N GLN A 370 -1.28 3.01 -20.09
CA GLN A 370 -1.90 1.90 -19.36
C GLN A 370 -2.53 0.86 -20.30
N SER A 371 -3.13 1.28 -21.41
CA SER A 371 -3.66 0.34 -22.41
C SER A 371 -2.55 -0.48 -23.08
N SER A 372 -1.48 0.18 -23.53
CA SER A 372 -0.33 -0.47 -24.17
C SER A 372 0.43 -1.39 -23.24
N PHE A 373 0.46 -1.11 -21.94
CA PHE A 373 1.16 -1.90 -20.92
C PHE A 373 0.81 -3.40 -20.98
N VAL A 374 -0.46 -3.72 -21.23
CA VAL A 374 -0.96 -5.10 -21.24
C VAL A 374 -0.49 -5.85 -22.48
N GLY A 375 -0.57 -5.20 -23.65
CA GLY A 375 -0.04 -5.75 -24.89
C GLY A 375 1.48 -5.98 -24.81
N GLU A 376 2.21 -5.05 -24.20
CA GLU A 376 3.64 -5.20 -23.95
C GLU A 376 3.95 -6.37 -23.00
N ALA A 377 3.24 -6.46 -21.87
CA ALA A 377 3.40 -7.55 -20.91
C ALA A 377 3.16 -8.92 -21.57
N GLN A 378 2.12 -9.05 -22.40
CA GLN A 378 1.86 -10.26 -23.17
C GLN A 378 2.96 -10.56 -24.19
N LYS A 379 3.49 -9.55 -24.87
CA LYS A 379 4.61 -9.71 -25.81
C LYS A 379 5.88 -10.19 -25.09
N LEU A 380 6.22 -9.58 -23.96
CA LEU A 380 7.35 -9.98 -23.14
C LEU A 380 7.18 -11.42 -22.64
N ALA A 381 5.99 -11.76 -22.14
CA ALA A 381 5.67 -13.12 -21.74
C ALA A 381 5.88 -14.12 -22.88
N LYS A 382 5.46 -13.79 -24.11
CA LYS A 382 5.66 -14.59 -25.34
C LYS A 382 7.12 -14.75 -25.78
N GLN A 383 7.98 -13.81 -25.39
CA GLN A 383 9.40 -13.80 -25.74
C GLN A 383 10.30 -14.42 -24.66
N ASP A 384 9.80 -14.58 -23.43
CA ASP A 384 10.56 -15.20 -22.34
C ASP A 384 10.98 -16.65 -22.68
N LYS A 385 12.12 -17.12 -22.19
CA LYS A 385 12.53 -18.52 -22.37
C LYS A 385 11.71 -19.45 -21.47
N LEU A 386 11.23 -18.92 -20.35
CA LEU A 386 10.38 -19.61 -19.40
C LEU A 386 8.92 -19.59 -19.86
N GLY A 387 8.20 -20.67 -19.58
CA GLY A 387 6.74 -20.72 -19.67
C GLY A 387 6.07 -20.39 -18.34
N GLY A 388 6.77 -20.50 -17.21
CA GLY A 388 6.17 -20.32 -15.88
C GLY A 388 7.02 -20.90 -14.75
N TYR A 389 6.39 -21.07 -13.60
CA TYR A 389 6.98 -21.65 -12.40
C TYR A 389 6.09 -22.77 -11.84
N LEU A 390 6.69 -23.90 -11.46
CA LEU A 390 6.04 -24.95 -10.68
C LEU A 390 6.36 -24.75 -9.21
N LEU A 391 5.34 -24.79 -8.36
CA LEU A 391 5.46 -24.63 -6.91
C LEU A 391 4.77 -25.79 -6.18
N ALA A 392 5.39 -26.28 -5.11
CA ALA A 392 4.79 -27.28 -4.21
C ALA A 392 5.24 -27.10 -2.76
N MET A 393 4.39 -27.54 -1.84
CA MET A 393 4.74 -27.73 -0.43
C MET A 393 4.06 -29.01 0.06
N PRO A 394 4.64 -30.18 -0.21
CA PRO A 394 3.96 -31.45 0.03
C PRO A 394 3.62 -31.69 1.52
N ASP A 395 4.40 -31.10 2.42
CA ASP A 395 4.36 -31.35 3.88
C ASP A 395 3.77 -30.19 4.72
N ASP A 396 3.34 -29.08 4.10
CA ASP A 396 2.76 -27.92 4.81
C ASP A 396 1.61 -27.31 3.98
N LEU A 397 0.41 -27.88 4.12
CA LEU A 397 -0.75 -27.42 3.37
C LEU A 397 -1.24 -26.06 3.86
N GLY A 398 -1.04 -25.75 5.15
CA GLY A 398 -1.42 -24.47 5.74
C GLY A 398 -0.68 -23.30 5.11
N ARG A 399 0.65 -23.40 5.02
CA ARG A 399 1.47 -22.36 4.38
C ARG A 399 1.25 -22.28 2.89
N PHE A 400 1.02 -23.41 2.22
CA PHE A 400 0.70 -23.40 0.79
C PHE A 400 -0.65 -22.74 0.50
N SER A 401 -1.63 -22.91 1.40
CA SER A 401 -2.89 -22.17 1.34
C SER A 401 -2.66 -20.67 1.50
N ALA A 402 -1.82 -20.24 2.45
CA ALA A 402 -1.49 -18.83 2.63
C ALA A 402 -0.80 -18.24 1.39
N LEU A 403 0.12 -18.99 0.75
CA LEU A 403 0.77 -18.57 -0.49
C LEU A 403 -0.23 -18.43 -1.64
N THR A 404 -1.10 -19.41 -1.85
CA THR A 404 -2.09 -19.37 -2.93
C THR A 404 -3.14 -18.29 -2.70
N GLU A 405 -3.49 -18.01 -1.45
CA GLU A 405 -4.33 -16.86 -1.10
C GLU A 405 -3.62 -15.54 -1.45
N LEU A 406 -2.34 -15.38 -1.07
CA LEU A 406 -1.55 -14.20 -1.41
C LEU A 406 -1.47 -13.96 -2.93
N LEU A 407 -1.15 -15.01 -3.70
CA LEU A 407 -1.15 -14.94 -5.16
C LEU A 407 -2.52 -14.54 -5.71
N SER A 408 -3.61 -15.08 -5.15
CA SER A 408 -4.98 -14.75 -5.57
C SER A 408 -5.34 -13.29 -5.27
N GLN A 409 -4.92 -12.77 -4.11
CA GLN A 409 -5.16 -11.36 -3.72
C GLN A 409 -4.45 -10.39 -4.67
N HIS A 410 -3.28 -10.77 -5.18
CA HIS A 410 -2.57 -10.06 -6.25
C HIS A 410 -3.08 -10.39 -7.67
N GLN A 411 -4.19 -11.12 -7.80
CA GLN A 411 -4.73 -11.57 -9.09
C GLN A 411 -3.72 -12.32 -9.97
N VAL A 412 -2.73 -12.99 -9.36
CA VAL A 412 -1.81 -13.87 -10.09
C VAL A 412 -2.55 -15.15 -10.43
N VAL A 413 -2.63 -15.44 -11.73
CA VAL A 413 -3.22 -16.67 -12.24
C VAL A 413 -2.27 -17.83 -11.98
N PHE A 414 -2.82 -18.91 -11.40
CA PHE A 414 -2.14 -20.18 -11.24
C PHE A 414 -3.13 -21.34 -11.45
N HIS A 415 -2.60 -22.53 -11.75
CA HIS A 415 -3.41 -23.72 -12.02
C HIS A 415 -2.92 -24.90 -11.21
N VAL A 416 -3.86 -25.71 -10.70
CA VAL A 416 -3.51 -26.94 -9.97
C VAL A 416 -3.04 -28.00 -10.96
N VAL A 417 -1.87 -28.58 -10.68
CA VAL A 417 -1.29 -29.67 -11.46
C VAL A 417 -2.10 -30.94 -11.24
N THR A 418 -2.56 -31.62 -12.30
CA THR A 418 -3.46 -32.79 -12.23
C THR A 418 -2.79 -34.12 -12.53
N ARG A 419 -1.52 -34.10 -12.93
CA ARG A 419 -0.69 -35.31 -13.11
C ARG A 419 0.71 -35.04 -12.60
N ASP A 420 1.31 -36.06 -11.99
CA ASP A 420 2.69 -35.99 -11.54
C ASP A 420 3.60 -35.57 -12.69
N VAL A 421 4.49 -34.62 -12.41
CA VAL A 421 5.48 -34.13 -13.37
C VAL A 421 6.82 -33.99 -12.70
N THR A 422 7.86 -34.49 -13.34
CA THR A 422 9.25 -34.35 -12.89
C THR A 422 9.96 -33.36 -13.78
N VAL A 423 10.52 -32.30 -13.18
CA VAL A 423 11.35 -31.31 -13.85
C VAL A 423 12.64 -31.17 -13.05
N ASP A 424 13.79 -31.26 -13.73
CA ASP A 424 15.12 -31.08 -13.13
C ASP A 424 15.34 -31.89 -11.84
N SER A 425 14.87 -33.15 -11.83
CA SER A 425 14.90 -34.11 -10.70
C SER A 425 13.95 -33.82 -9.54
N GLN A 426 13.15 -32.75 -9.60
CA GLN A 426 12.09 -32.47 -8.64
C GLN A 426 10.75 -32.98 -9.16
N THR A 427 10.01 -33.72 -8.33
CA THR A 427 8.70 -34.27 -8.70
C THR A 427 7.58 -33.47 -8.03
N PHE A 428 6.68 -32.95 -8.84
CA PHE A 428 5.49 -32.20 -8.44
C PHE A 428 4.29 -33.13 -8.53
N GLN A 429 3.72 -33.48 -7.38
CA GLN A 429 2.62 -34.44 -7.30
C GLN A 429 1.28 -33.81 -7.74
N ALA A 430 0.44 -34.63 -8.36
CA ALA A 430 -0.91 -34.27 -8.74
C ALA A 430 -1.72 -33.77 -7.53
N ASN A 431 -2.44 -32.67 -7.73
CA ASN A 431 -3.26 -31.97 -6.75
C ASN A 431 -2.50 -31.41 -5.53
N ARG A 432 -1.16 -31.45 -5.53
CA ARG A 432 -0.30 -30.91 -4.45
C ARG A 432 0.69 -29.85 -4.94
N ALA A 433 0.61 -29.50 -6.21
CA ALA A 433 1.44 -28.49 -6.84
C ALA A 433 0.59 -27.54 -7.67
N ILE A 434 1.10 -26.32 -7.85
CA ILE A 434 0.54 -25.33 -8.77
C ILE A 434 1.53 -24.98 -9.86
N TYR A 435 1.00 -24.57 -11.00
CA TYR A 435 1.73 -23.99 -12.12
C TYR A 435 1.31 -22.53 -12.30
N ILE A 436 2.26 -21.61 -12.26
CA ILE A 436 2.07 -20.18 -12.50
C ILE A 436 2.56 -19.86 -13.91
N PRO A 437 1.68 -19.70 -14.91
CA PRO A 437 2.09 -19.36 -16.27
C PRO A 437 2.63 -17.92 -16.35
N LEU A 438 3.62 -17.66 -17.21
CA LEU A 438 4.08 -16.29 -17.46
C LEU A 438 3.15 -15.51 -18.41
N GLU A 439 2.41 -16.20 -19.27
CA GLU A 439 1.43 -15.58 -20.19
C GLU A 439 0.16 -15.16 -19.45
N GLN A 440 0.27 -14.10 -18.65
CA GLN A 440 -0.83 -13.52 -17.88
C GLN A 440 -0.65 -12.01 -17.71
N TYR A 441 -1.72 -11.34 -17.27
CA TYR A 441 -1.72 -9.90 -16.99
C TYR A 441 -0.60 -9.51 -16.03
N GLN A 442 -0.39 -10.30 -14.99
CA GLN A 442 0.58 -10.05 -13.92
C GLN A 442 2.02 -10.46 -14.28
N TYR A 443 2.36 -10.60 -15.57
CA TYR A 443 3.70 -11.03 -16.01
C TYR A 443 4.83 -10.28 -15.30
N ARG A 444 4.80 -8.94 -15.26
CA ARG A 444 5.86 -8.12 -14.65
C ARG A 444 5.94 -8.34 -13.13
N LEU A 445 4.80 -8.37 -12.43
CA LEU A 445 4.78 -8.70 -11.00
C LEU A 445 5.34 -10.11 -10.74
N VAL A 446 4.87 -11.12 -11.47
CA VAL A 446 5.34 -12.51 -11.32
C VAL A 446 6.84 -12.62 -11.58
N LYS A 447 7.37 -11.98 -12.62
CA LYS A 447 8.82 -11.93 -12.87
C LYS A 447 9.58 -11.28 -11.71
N SER A 448 9.03 -10.24 -11.10
CA SER A 448 9.62 -9.59 -9.91
C SER A 448 9.61 -10.53 -8.70
N LEU A 449 8.47 -11.20 -8.44
CA LEU A 449 8.27 -12.12 -7.30
C LEU A 449 9.22 -13.32 -7.28
N PHE A 450 9.64 -13.78 -8.46
CA PHE A 450 10.52 -14.94 -8.63
C PHE A 450 11.92 -14.54 -9.16
N SER A 451 12.29 -13.26 -9.05
CA SER A 451 13.61 -12.81 -9.49
C SER A 451 14.69 -13.21 -8.49
N THR A 452 15.72 -13.90 -8.98
CA THR A 452 16.95 -14.24 -8.24
C THR A 452 18.14 -13.42 -8.74
N GLN A 453 17.88 -12.27 -9.37
CA GLN A 453 18.95 -11.46 -9.94
C GLN A 453 19.88 -10.91 -8.84
N THR A 454 21.18 -10.91 -9.13
CA THR A 454 22.22 -10.39 -8.23
C THR A 454 23.11 -9.34 -8.91
N SER A 455 22.80 -8.98 -10.16
CA SER A 455 23.51 -7.97 -10.94
C SER A 455 22.53 -6.88 -11.31
N PHE A 456 22.91 -5.65 -11.04
CA PHE A 456 22.11 -4.46 -11.25
C PHE A 456 22.97 -3.40 -11.97
N GLU A 457 22.30 -2.45 -12.62
CA GLU A 457 22.98 -1.30 -13.23
C GLU A 457 23.62 -0.41 -12.15
N ASP A 458 22.87 -0.16 -11.07
CA ASP A 458 23.35 0.40 -9.82
C ASP A 458 22.96 -0.54 -8.66
N ASN A 459 23.93 -0.92 -7.82
CA ASN A 459 23.74 -1.83 -6.69
C ASN A 459 23.39 -1.09 -5.38
N THR A 460 23.12 0.22 -5.45
CA THR A 460 22.72 1.04 -4.31
C THR A 460 21.21 0.97 -4.14
N PHE A 461 20.77 0.42 -3.01
CA PHE A 461 19.36 0.39 -2.62
C PHE A 461 19.17 1.28 -1.41
N TYR A 462 18.10 2.07 -1.43
CA TYR A 462 17.65 2.87 -0.30
C TYR A 462 17.17 1.96 0.84
N ASP A 463 16.56 0.82 0.53
CA ASP A 463 16.12 -0.13 1.56
C ASP A 463 16.16 -1.61 1.11
N VAL A 464 15.13 -2.06 0.39
CA VAL A 464 14.96 -3.48 0.02
C VAL A 464 15.25 -3.66 -1.47
N SER A 465 15.99 -4.71 -1.82
CA SER A 465 16.22 -5.08 -3.22
C SER A 465 15.14 -6.06 -3.72
N SER A 466 14.84 -7.16 -3.04
CA SER A 466 13.78 -8.07 -3.48
C SER A 466 13.26 -8.97 -2.36
N TRP A 467 12.03 -9.43 -2.51
CA TRP A 467 11.47 -10.55 -1.74
C TRP A 467 11.11 -11.67 -2.71
N HIS A 468 11.97 -12.67 -2.82
CA HIS A 468 11.67 -13.84 -3.63
C HIS A 468 10.62 -14.70 -2.91
N ILE A 469 9.38 -14.69 -3.42
CA ILE A 469 8.22 -15.21 -2.67
C ILE A 469 8.33 -16.70 -2.36
N ALA A 470 8.88 -17.49 -3.28
CA ALA A 470 9.06 -18.93 -3.05
C ALA A 470 10.07 -19.20 -1.93
N LEU A 471 11.11 -18.37 -1.79
CA LEU A 471 12.12 -18.53 -0.74
C LEU A 471 11.58 -18.04 0.60
N ALA A 472 10.85 -16.92 0.59
CA ALA A 472 10.20 -16.38 1.80
C ALA A 472 9.19 -17.38 2.40
N PHE A 473 8.45 -18.10 1.56
CA PHE A 473 7.52 -19.14 2.00
C PHE A 473 8.19 -20.51 2.20
N ASN A 474 9.47 -20.67 1.85
CA ASN A 474 10.19 -21.95 1.87
C ASN A 474 9.44 -23.04 1.07
N VAL A 475 9.07 -22.71 -0.16
CA VAL A 475 8.30 -23.53 -1.10
C VAL A 475 9.26 -24.17 -2.10
N ASP A 476 9.02 -25.43 -2.43
CA ASP A 476 9.69 -26.07 -3.55
C ASP A 476 9.29 -25.36 -4.84
N TYR A 477 10.26 -24.78 -5.55
CA TYR A 477 10.01 -24.04 -6.77
C TYR A 477 10.96 -24.46 -7.90
N THR A 478 10.42 -24.61 -9.10
CA THR A 478 11.21 -24.87 -10.32
C THR A 478 10.72 -23.96 -11.46
N PRO A 479 11.59 -23.11 -12.05
CA PRO A 479 11.26 -22.42 -13.29
C PRO A 479 11.16 -23.44 -14.43
N VAL A 480 10.11 -23.36 -15.25
CA VAL A 480 9.93 -24.28 -16.39
C VAL A 480 10.10 -23.55 -17.71
N THR A 481 10.85 -24.14 -18.64
CA THR A 481 10.93 -23.64 -20.03
C THR A 481 9.58 -23.75 -20.73
N ARG A 482 9.38 -23.00 -21.83
CA ARG A 482 8.17 -23.15 -22.66
C ARG A 482 7.92 -24.59 -23.10
N ARG A 483 8.99 -25.32 -23.47
CA ARG A 483 8.90 -26.72 -23.86
C ARG A 483 8.41 -27.60 -22.69
N GLN A 484 9.00 -27.45 -21.51
CA GLN A 484 8.59 -28.20 -20.31
C GLN A 484 7.16 -27.83 -19.87
N SER A 485 6.72 -26.58 -20.04
CA SER A 485 5.36 -26.18 -19.66
C SER A 485 4.26 -26.95 -20.39
N SER A 486 4.51 -27.41 -21.63
CA SER A 486 3.56 -28.21 -22.41
C SER A 486 3.27 -29.61 -21.82
N SER A 487 4.19 -30.15 -21.02
CA SER A 487 4.02 -31.43 -20.33
C SER A 487 3.31 -31.29 -18.98
N VAL A 488 3.22 -30.07 -18.43
CA VAL A 488 2.47 -29.80 -17.20
C VAL A 488 0.98 -29.92 -17.50
N LYS A 489 0.31 -30.91 -16.88
CA LYS A 489 -1.15 -31.08 -16.99
C LYS A 489 -1.80 -30.41 -15.80
N TRP A 490 -2.79 -29.56 -16.08
CA TRP A 490 -3.53 -28.81 -15.07
C TRP A 490 -4.99 -28.68 -15.48
N ASP A 491 -5.84 -28.34 -14.53
CA ASP A 491 -7.27 -28.06 -14.75
C ASP A 491 -7.65 -26.81 -13.94
N ALA A 492 -8.39 -25.88 -14.55
CA ALA A 492 -8.80 -24.63 -13.92
C ALA A 492 -9.78 -24.84 -12.75
N ASN A 493 -10.51 -25.97 -12.74
CA ASN A 493 -11.45 -26.35 -11.69
C ASN A 493 -10.86 -27.35 -10.69
N ALA A 494 -9.64 -27.84 -10.92
CA ALA A 494 -8.97 -28.70 -9.96
C ALA A 494 -8.67 -27.92 -8.68
N LYS A 495 -8.76 -28.64 -7.56
CA LYS A 495 -8.48 -28.10 -6.22
C LYS A 495 -7.25 -28.76 -5.66
N LEU A 496 -6.47 -27.99 -4.92
CA LEU A 496 -5.40 -28.54 -4.11
C LEU A 496 -5.99 -29.54 -3.11
N VAL A 497 -5.21 -30.56 -2.78
CA VAL A 497 -5.50 -31.45 -1.67
C VAL A 497 -5.69 -30.59 -0.43
N GLN A 498 -6.88 -30.67 0.16
CA GLN A 498 -7.17 -30.04 1.44
C GLN A 498 -6.92 -31.04 2.56
N ALA A 499 -6.59 -30.54 3.75
CA ALA A 499 -6.57 -31.36 4.95
C ALA A 499 -7.94 -32.04 5.11
N ASN A 500 -7.94 -33.36 5.37
CA ASN A 500 -9.17 -34.11 5.53
C ASN A 500 -9.90 -33.62 6.80
N PRO A 501 -11.11 -33.02 6.68
CA PRO A 501 -11.82 -32.48 7.83
C PRO A 501 -12.30 -33.57 8.81
N MET A 502 -12.33 -34.84 8.38
CA MET A 502 -12.63 -35.97 9.25
C MET A 502 -11.35 -36.73 9.60
N LEU A 503 -10.64 -36.25 10.62
CA LEU A 503 -9.67 -37.08 11.31
C LEU A 503 -10.41 -38.27 11.93
N LYS A 504 -10.09 -39.48 11.48
CA LYS A 504 -10.58 -40.70 12.12
C LYS A 504 -9.74 -40.92 13.36
N PHE A 505 -10.36 -40.84 14.53
CA PHE A 505 -9.74 -41.17 15.80
C PHE A 505 -10.18 -42.56 16.22
N ASP A 506 -9.22 -43.42 16.57
CA ASP A 506 -9.50 -44.63 17.32
C ASP A 506 -9.31 -44.33 18.80
N SER A 507 -10.38 -44.47 19.58
CA SER A 507 -10.37 -44.27 21.02
C SER A 507 -9.47 -45.27 21.76
N ASN A 508 -9.05 -46.35 21.11
CA ASN A 508 -8.14 -47.36 21.65
C ASN A 508 -6.69 -47.17 21.19
N ALA A 509 -6.37 -46.09 20.49
CA ALA A 509 -5.00 -45.81 20.07
C ALA A 509 -4.08 -45.66 21.30
N TYR A 510 -2.86 -46.22 21.23
CA TYR A 510 -1.86 -46.06 22.29
C TYR A 510 -1.44 -44.60 22.48
N ALA A 511 -1.29 -43.88 21.37
CA ALA A 511 -1.01 -42.46 21.31
C ALA A 511 -1.43 -41.91 19.94
N TYR A 512 -1.60 -40.59 19.86
CA TYR A 512 -1.66 -39.86 18.61
C TYR A 512 -0.35 -39.11 18.40
N ALA A 513 -0.01 -38.79 17.16
CA ALA A 513 1.15 -37.97 16.86
C ALA A 513 0.91 -37.09 15.64
N PHE A 514 1.53 -35.91 15.62
CA PHE A 514 1.55 -35.02 14.46
C PHE A 514 2.94 -34.41 14.27
N SER A 515 3.30 -34.16 13.01
CA SER A 515 4.55 -33.49 12.64
C SER A 515 4.50 -32.02 13.06
N TRP A 516 5.65 -31.48 13.47
CA TRP A 516 5.79 -30.05 13.74
C TRP A 516 5.92 -29.19 12.46
N HIS A 517 6.05 -29.82 11.29
CA HIS A 517 6.39 -29.12 10.05
C HIS A 517 5.27 -28.23 9.49
N ASP A 518 4.00 -28.59 9.70
CA ASP A 518 2.85 -27.82 9.20
C ASP A 518 2.71 -26.48 9.93
N TYR A 519 2.36 -25.43 9.18
CA TYR A 519 2.20 -24.06 9.70
C TYR A 519 1.25 -23.96 10.91
N TYR A 520 0.21 -24.80 10.96
CA TYR A 520 -0.77 -24.79 12.05
C TYR A 520 -0.42 -25.73 13.22
N ALA A 521 0.73 -26.42 13.18
CA ALA A 521 1.16 -27.28 14.28
C ALA A 521 1.26 -26.56 15.65
N PRO A 522 1.77 -25.30 15.75
CA PRO A 522 1.76 -24.56 17.00
C PRO A 522 0.35 -24.23 17.51
N ALA A 523 -0.57 -23.89 16.60
CA ALA A 523 -1.95 -23.58 16.96
C ALA A 523 -2.70 -24.83 17.47
N LEU A 524 -2.46 -25.98 16.83
CA LEU A 524 -2.97 -27.27 17.30
C LEU A 524 -2.42 -27.62 18.69
N LEU A 525 -1.10 -27.47 18.89
CA LEU A 525 -0.46 -27.69 20.19
C LEU A 525 -1.07 -26.79 21.27
N GLN A 526 -1.22 -25.50 21.00
CA GLN A 526 -1.82 -24.56 21.96
C GLN A 526 -3.25 -24.97 22.32
N SER A 527 -4.07 -25.32 21.32
CA SER A 527 -5.45 -25.76 21.54
C SER A 527 -5.53 -27.02 22.42
N LEU A 528 -4.60 -27.96 22.23
CA LEU A 528 -4.49 -29.16 23.07
C LEU A 528 -4.12 -28.81 24.52
N LEU A 529 -3.14 -27.92 24.70
CA LEU A 529 -2.69 -27.48 26.03
C LEU A 529 -3.80 -26.75 26.79
N GLU A 530 -4.57 -25.87 26.13
CA GLU A 530 -5.73 -25.18 26.71
C GLU A 530 -6.84 -26.15 27.11
N ALA A 531 -7.01 -27.25 26.38
CA ALA A 531 -7.92 -28.34 26.72
C ALA A 531 -7.39 -29.27 27.82
N GLY A 532 -6.20 -29.00 28.38
CA GLY A 532 -5.58 -29.82 29.43
C GLY A 532 -4.98 -31.13 28.93
N VAL A 533 -4.80 -31.29 27.61
CA VAL A 533 -4.19 -32.48 27.03
C VAL A 533 -2.69 -32.48 27.28
N LYS A 534 -2.16 -33.56 27.86
CA LYS A 534 -0.72 -33.76 27.99
C LYS A 534 -0.12 -34.12 26.64
N VAL A 535 1.01 -33.50 26.33
CA VAL A 535 1.75 -33.69 25.08
C VAL A 535 3.23 -33.86 25.36
N ARG A 536 3.96 -34.51 24.46
CA ARG A 536 5.41 -34.67 24.50
C ARG A 536 5.99 -34.33 23.13
N SER A 537 7.16 -33.72 23.06
CA SER A 537 7.89 -33.55 21.79
C SER A 537 8.97 -34.62 21.67
N SER A 538 9.12 -35.18 20.47
CA SER A 538 10.20 -36.12 20.15
C SER A 538 11.43 -35.36 19.67
N GLN A 539 12.61 -35.61 20.27
CA GLN A 539 13.86 -35.01 19.81
C GLN A 539 14.45 -35.70 18.59
N ASN A 540 14.17 -36.99 18.40
CA ASN A 540 14.63 -37.78 17.26
C ASN A 540 13.45 -38.14 16.35
N SER A 541 13.73 -38.52 15.11
CA SER A 541 12.71 -39.17 14.29
C SER A 541 12.33 -40.54 14.86
N PHE A 542 11.11 -40.97 14.59
CA PHE A 542 10.65 -42.32 14.90
C PHE A 542 9.63 -42.78 13.86
N THR A 543 9.53 -44.09 13.68
CA THR A 543 8.48 -44.70 12.85
C THR A 543 7.41 -45.28 13.75
N ALA A 544 6.14 -45.04 13.42
CA ALA A 544 5.01 -45.65 14.11
C ALA A 544 4.06 -46.30 13.09
N ARG A 545 3.56 -47.47 13.45
CA ARG A 545 2.49 -48.11 12.68
C ARG A 545 1.16 -47.48 13.06
N THR A 546 0.58 -46.76 12.10
CA THR A 546 -0.74 -46.14 12.20
C THR A 546 -1.81 -47.07 11.66
N GLN A 547 -3.03 -46.94 12.21
CA GLN A 547 -4.15 -47.79 11.84
C GLN A 547 -4.68 -47.52 10.42
N PHE A 548 -4.54 -46.28 9.94
CA PHE A 548 -5.13 -45.83 8.67
C PHE A 548 -4.10 -45.67 7.54
N SER A 549 -2.82 -45.45 7.86
CA SER A 549 -1.79 -45.11 6.87
C SER A 549 -0.60 -46.07 6.87
N GLY A 550 -0.66 -47.18 7.62
CA GLY A 550 0.47 -48.11 7.74
C GLY A 550 1.62 -47.51 8.54
N GLU A 551 2.86 -47.85 8.21
CA GLU A 551 4.03 -47.22 8.82
C GLU A 551 4.18 -45.76 8.37
N VAL A 552 4.28 -44.86 9.33
CA VAL A 552 4.49 -43.43 9.12
C VAL A 552 5.74 -43.01 9.86
N GLU A 553 6.62 -42.30 9.17
CA GLU A 553 7.79 -41.65 9.76
C GLU A 553 7.38 -40.29 10.33
N PHE A 554 7.79 -40.03 11.57
CA PHE A 554 7.63 -38.75 12.24
C PHE A 554 9.00 -38.09 12.39
N PRO A 555 9.21 -36.87 11.86
CA PRO A 555 10.49 -36.19 11.95
C PRO A 555 10.79 -35.70 13.38
N PRO A 556 12.05 -35.29 13.66
CA PRO A 556 12.38 -34.58 14.90
C PRO A 556 11.44 -33.39 15.14
N GLY A 557 11.09 -33.15 16.40
CA GLY A 557 10.15 -32.12 16.84
C GLY A 557 8.69 -32.56 16.87
N SER A 558 8.34 -33.71 16.27
CA SER A 558 6.95 -34.22 16.25
C SER A 558 6.34 -34.30 17.65
N ILE A 559 5.06 -33.96 17.75
CA ILE A 559 4.30 -33.94 18.99
C ILE A 559 3.57 -35.27 19.14
N VAL A 560 3.71 -35.89 20.31
CA VAL A 560 3.06 -37.14 20.72
C VAL A 560 2.06 -36.85 21.82
N ILE A 561 0.84 -37.33 21.65
CA ILE A 561 -0.28 -37.20 22.56
C ILE A 561 -0.56 -38.61 23.13
N PRO A 562 -0.07 -38.96 24.33
CA PRO A 562 -0.34 -40.25 24.93
C PRO A 562 -1.84 -40.39 25.26
N ALA A 563 -2.44 -41.54 24.95
CA ALA A 563 -3.82 -41.83 25.36
C ALA A 563 -3.93 -42.26 26.84
N GLY A 564 -2.82 -42.69 27.43
CA GLY A 564 -2.68 -43.04 28.84
C GLY A 564 -2.02 -41.95 29.70
N PRO A 565 -2.01 -42.13 31.03
CA PRO A 565 -1.58 -41.12 32.01
C PRO A 565 -0.13 -40.59 31.89
#